data_AF-A0A7T1I1L2-F1
#
_entry.id   AF-A0A7T1I1L2-F1
#
_cell.length_a   1.000
_cell.length_b   1.000
_cell.length_c   1.000
_cell.angle_alpha   90.00
_cell.angle_beta   90.00
_cell.angle_gamma   90.00
#
_symmetry.space_group_name_H-M   'P 1'
#
loop_
_entity.id
_entity.type
_entity.pdbx_description
1 polymer ?
#
loop_
_entity_poly.entity_id
_entity_poly.type
_entity_poly.pdbx_seq_one_letter_code
_entity_poly.pdbx_strand_id
1 'polypeptide(L)'
;MSSRIRVRARLARWALSVLPLLLAFMVGAAPALATDSSWSLSDRAGHRLTAQVFEQPFPEYPSGMRIRFSALDAKTSLDHKAELVLSDSMGQEWSLPNRSEEMVPKDGSTIPSGSAQFDLDALVPRPSEALPLHLAVPTSNGALDFNLRPEQVMELHAMGSAEPRRDQA
;
A
#
# COMPACT_ATOMS: atom_id res chain seq x y z
N MET A 1 -10.16 -68.42 -20.35
CA MET A 1 -10.31 -69.07 -19.03
C MET A 1 -9.08 -69.92 -18.75
N SER A 2 -8.66 -70.01 -17.49
CA SER A 2 -7.49 -70.74 -16.95
C SER A 2 -6.13 -70.04 -17.11
N SER A 3 -5.68 -69.27 -16.11
CA SER A 3 -5.03 -69.71 -14.86
C SER A 3 -3.52 -69.94 -15.05
N ARG A 4 -2.72 -68.98 -14.57
CA ARG A 4 -1.29 -69.18 -14.29
C ARG A 4 -1.05 -68.85 -12.83
N ILE A 5 -0.63 -69.88 -12.10
CA ILE A 5 -0.30 -69.89 -10.68
C ILE A 5 1.21 -69.68 -10.52
N ARG A 6 1.54 -68.66 -9.71
CA ARG A 6 2.67 -68.48 -8.76
C ARG A 6 4.11 -68.87 -9.15
N VAL A 7 5.01 -67.89 -9.01
CA VAL A 7 6.34 -68.03 -8.35
C VAL A 7 6.59 -66.73 -7.57
N ARG A 8 6.30 -66.68 -6.26
CA ARG A 8 7.21 -66.85 -5.11
C ARG A 8 8.49 -65.96 -5.11
N ALA A 9 8.39 -64.87 -4.33
CA ALA A 9 9.26 -64.46 -3.23
C ALA A 9 10.76 -64.20 -3.48
N ARG A 10 11.19 -62.97 -3.13
CA ARG A 10 12.18 -62.65 -2.06
C ARG A 10 12.23 -61.12 -1.91
N LEU A 11 11.72 -60.56 -0.81
CA LEU A 11 12.52 -60.19 0.37
C LEU A 11 13.67 -59.24 0.04
N ALA A 12 13.41 -57.94 0.18
CA ALA A 12 14.40 -56.99 0.67
C ALA A 12 13.67 -55.92 1.48
N ARG A 13 13.44 -56.23 2.76
CA ARG A 13 13.15 -55.24 3.80
C ARG A 13 14.39 -54.35 3.91
N TRP A 14 14.33 -53.13 3.40
CA TRP A 14 15.14 -52.04 3.93
C TRP A 14 14.19 -51.12 4.66
N ALA A 15 14.34 -51.17 5.98
CA ALA A 15 13.62 -50.36 6.92
C ALA A 15 14.14 -48.92 6.85
N LEU A 16 13.17 -48.00 6.96
CA LEU A 16 13.21 -46.78 7.75
C LEU A 16 14.33 -45.76 7.53
N SER A 17 13.86 -44.50 7.52
CA SER A 17 14.59 -43.22 7.67
C SER A 17 15.10 -42.74 6.31
N VAL A 18 14.47 -41.77 5.64
CA VAL A 18 14.33 -40.38 6.08
C VAL A 18 13.03 -39.78 5.52
N LEU A 19 11.96 -39.78 6.32
CA LEU A 19 10.79 -38.92 6.11
C LEU A 19 10.40 -38.47 7.52
N PRO A 20 10.86 -37.29 7.97
CA PRO A 20 10.09 -36.08 7.70
C PRO A 20 10.98 -34.84 7.56
N LEU A 21 11.21 -34.36 6.35
CA LEU A 21 11.68 -32.99 6.12
C LEU A 21 10.82 -32.32 5.03
N LEU A 22 9.52 -32.57 5.10
CA LEU A 22 8.52 -32.07 4.16
C LEU A 22 7.39 -31.32 4.88
N LEU A 23 7.66 -30.77 6.06
CA LEU A 23 6.66 -30.10 6.90
C LEU A 23 7.16 -28.79 7.54
N ALA A 24 8.10 -28.08 6.88
CA ALA A 24 8.57 -26.78 7.36
C ALA A 24 8.54 -25.66 6.30
N PHE A 25 8.10 -25.94 5.06
CA PHE A 25 8.03 -24.94 3.98
C PHE A 25 6.61 -24.40 3.71
N MET A 26 5.69 -24.59 4.65
CA MET A 26 4.35 -24.01 4.62
C MET A 26 4.22 -22.89 5.67
N VAL A 27 5.24 -22.04 5.81
CA VAL A 27 5.03 -20.71 6.37
C VAL A 27 4.39 -19.91 5.24
N GLY A 28 3.05 -19.98 5.19
CA GLY A 28 2.28 -19.06 4.38
C GLY A 28 2.64 -17.65 4.80
N ALA A 29 3.14 -16.85 3.86
CA ALA A 29 2.99 -15.41 3.96
C ALA A 29 1.48 -15.17 4.02
N ALA A 30 0.94 -14.96 5.24
CA ALA A 30 -0.38 -14.37 5.35
C ALA A 30 -0.31 -13.08 4.53
N PRO A 31 -1.20 -12.85 3.54
CA PRO A 31 -1.31 -11.50 3.00
C PRO A 31 -1.65 -10.64 4.22
N ALA A 32 -0.77 -9.70 4.54
CA ALA A 32 -1.18 -8.60 5.39
C ALA A 32 -2.48 -8.08 4.75
N LEU A 33 -3.57 -8.05 5.51
CA LEU A 33 -4.77 -7.35 5.11
C LEU A 33 -4.42 -5.85 5.10
N ALA A 34 -3.61 -5.43 4.12
CA ALA A 34 -3.62 -4.08 3.64
C ALA A 34 -5.08 -3.86 3.27
N THR A 35 -5.74 -2.96 3.98
CA THR A 35 -6.98 -2.41 3.46
C THR A 35 -6.53 -1.70 2.18
N ASP A 36 -6.61 -2.39 1.05
CA ASP A 36 -6.31 -1.85 -0.28
C ASP A 36 -7.44 -0.87 -0.65
N SER A 37 -7.56 0.19 0.14
CA SER A 37 -8.48 1.28 -0.12
C SER A 37 -7.90 2.10 -1.26
N SER A 38 -8.50 1.89 -2.44
CA SER A 38 -8.23 2.70 -3.61
C SER A 38 -9.40 3.63 -3.86
N TRP A 39 -9.09 4.90 -4.08
CA TRP A 39 -10.05 5.96 -4.37
C TRP A 39 -9.82 6.51 -5.77
N SER A 40 -10.90 6.99 -6.38
CA SER A 40 -10.80 7.87 -7.55
C SER A 40 -11.00 9.32 -7.13
N LEU A 41 -10.18 10.21 -7.71
CA LEU A 41 -10.23 11.65 -7.54
C LEU A 41 -10.47 12.31 -8.89
N SER A 42 -11.27 13.37 -8.90
CA SER A 42 -11.55 14.15 -10.10
C SER A 42 -11.70 15.61 -9.73
N ASP A 43 -10.99 16.48 -10.43
CA ASP A 43 -11.09 17.93 -10.24
C ASP A 43 -12.14 18.53 -11.20
N ARG A 44 -12.32 19.86 -11.12
CA ARG A 44 -13.25 20.58 -12.01
C ARG A 44 -12.71 20.76 -13.43
N ALA A 45 -11.40 20.65 -13.63
CA ALA A 45 -10.75 20.78 -14.94
C ALA A 45 -10.75 19.45 -15.73
N GLY A 46 -11.16 18.34 -15.10
CA GLY A 46 -11.24 17.02 -15.71
C GLY A 46 -10.01 16.14 -15.48
N HIS A 47 -9.04 16.57 -14.68
CA HIS A 47 -7.91 15.72 -14.28
C HIS A 47 -8.42 14.61 -13.36
N ARG A 48 -7.83 13.43 -13.51
CA ARG A 48 -8.22 12.25 -12.73
C ARG A 48 -7.01 11.56 -12.16
N LEU A 49 -7.03 11.34 -10.86
CA LEU A 49 -6.06 10.54 -10.15
C LEU A 49 -6.75 9.35 -9.50
N THR A 50 -5.97 8.32 -9.22
CA THR A 50 -6.28 7.34 -8.19
C THR A 50 -5.44 7.64 -6.97
N ALA A 51 -5.98 7.38 -5.78
CA ALA A 51 -5.24 7.41 -4.53
C ALA A 51 -5.29 6.00 -3.91
N GLN A 52 -4.20 5.55 -3.32
CA GLN A 52 -4.13 4.28 -2.60
C GLN A 52 -3.40 4.49 -1.29
N VAL A 53 -3.96 3.98 -0.19
CA VAL A 53 -3.32 3.99 1.12
C VAL A 53 -2.81 2.58 1.44
N PHE A 54 -1.56 2.47 1.91
CA PHE A 54 -0.91 1.19 2.20
C PHE A 54 0.27 1.37 3.15
N GLU A 55 0.72 0.27 3.76
CA GLU A 55 1.96 0.21 4.53
C GLU A 55 3.16 0.10 3.60
N GLN A 56 4.24 0.84 3.86
CA GLN A 56 5.45 0.83 3.02
C GLN A 56 5.97 -0.60 2.77
N PRO A 57 5.99 -1.09 1.50
CA PRO A 57 6.21 -2.51 1.22
C PRO A 57 7.69 -2.91 1.19
N PHE A 58 8.58 -1.94 0.99
CA PHE A 58 10.01 -2.18 0.81
C PHE A 58 10.75 -2.05 2.16
N PRO A 59 11.39 -3.11 2.66
CA PRO A 59 12.03 -3.12 3.98
C PRO A 59 13.27 -2.22 4.08
N GLU A 60 13.82 -1.76 2.95
CA GLU A 60 14.95 -0.81 2.92
C GLU A 60 14.56 0.65 3.22
N TYR A 61 13.25 0.93 3.31
CA TYR A 61 12.70 2.22 3.73
C TYR A 61 12.04 2.09 5.11
N PRO A 62 11.90 3.20 5.87
CA PRO A 62 11.18 3.17 7.13
C PRO A 62 9.74 2.65 6.93
N SER A 63 9.30 1.78 7.84
CA SER A 63 7.89 1.41 7.94
C SER A 63 7.02 2.64 8.19
N GLY A 64 5.74 2.52 7.91
CA GLY A 64 4.74 3.57 8.09
C GLY A 64 3.73 3.59 6.96
N MET A 65 2.63 4.29 7.21
CA MET A 65 1.55 4.43 6.24
C MET A 65 1.95 5.42 5.15
N ARG A 66 1.59 5.09 3.92
CA ARG A 66 1.80 5.89 2.73
C ARG A 66 0.50 6.10 2.01
N ILE A 67 0.38 7.26 1.37
CA ILE A 67 -0.63 7.49 0.34
C ILE A 67 0.09 7.70 -0.99
N ARG A 68 -0.32 6.97 -2.02
CA ARG A 68 0.19 7.12 -3.39
C ARG A 68 -0.91 7.64 -4.28
N PHE A 69 -0.57 8.63 -5.09
CA PHE A 69 -1.40 9.13 -6.18
C PHE A 69 -0.85 8.67 -7.51
N SER A 70 -1.74 8.27 -8.42
CA SER A 70 -1.39 7.89 -9.78
C SER A 70 -2.35 8.54 -10.77
N ALA A 71 -1.80 9.32 -11.71
CA ALA A 71 -2.56 9.94 -12.76
C ALA A 71 -3.10 8.91 -13.76
N LEU A 72 -4.33 9.14 -14.22
CA LEU A 72 -5.00 8.27 -15.20
C LEU A 72 -4.72 8.69 -16.65
N ASP A 73 -3.94 9.74 -16.85
CA ASP A 73 -3.51 10.22 -18.16
C ASP A 73 -1.97 10.33 -18.21
N ALA A 74 -1.43 10.31 -19.43
CA ALA A 74 0.02 10.34 -19.65
C ALA A 74 0.63 11.76 -19.64
N LYS A 75 -0.19 12.82 -19.53
CA LYS A 75 0.26 14.22 -19.62
C LYS A 75 0.52 14.82 -18.25
N THR A 76 -0.17 14.32 -17.23
CA THR A 76 -0.03 14.76 -15.85
C THR A 76 1.26 14.18 -15.27
N SER A 77 2.20 15.08 -14.94
CA SER A 77 3.42 14.74 -14.20
C SER A 77 3.30 15.25 -12.77
N LEU A 78 3.36 14.35 -11.80
CA LEU A 78 3.34 14.71 -10.39
C LEU A 78 4.73 15.15 -9.93
N ASP A 79 4.78 16.00 -8.91
CA ASP A 79 6.04 16.50 -8.35
C ASP A 79 6.58 15.50 -7.31
N HIS A 80 7.86 15.16 -7.39
CA HIS A 80 8.52 14.19 -6.50
C HIS A 80 9.32 14.86 -5.38
N LYS A 81 9.13 16.16 -5.14
CA LYS A 81 9.85 16.96 -4.15
C LYS A 81 8.92 17.77 -3.26
N ALA A 82 7.89 18.37 -3.85
CA ALA A 82 6.92 19.18 -3.13
C ALA A 82 6.05 18.31 -2.21
N GLU A 83 5.63 18.87 -1.09
CA GLU A 83 4.75 18.24 -0.12
C GLU A 83 3.32 18.19 -0.64
N LEU A 84 2.56 17.22 -0.15
CA LEU A 84 1.11 17.17 -0.34
C LEU A 84 0.43 18.03 0.71
N VAL A 85 -0.47 18.91 0.29
CA VAL A 85 -1.18 19.78 1.23
C VAL A 85 -2.63 19.33 1.36
N LEU A 86 -3.08 19.17 2.60
CA LEU A 86 -4.48 18.95 2.96
C LEU A 86 -4.96 20.14 3.77
N SER A 87 -6.19 20.58 3.53
CA SER A 87 -6.81 21.63 4.33
C SER A 87 -8.29 21.41 4.55
N ASP A 88 -8.79 21.79 5.72
CA ASP A 88 -10.22 21.71 6.03
C ASP A 88 -10.91 23.07 5.86
N SER A 89 -12.25 23.08 5.95
CA SER A 89 -13.05 24.29 5.84
C SER A 89 -12.88 25.28 7.01
N MET A 90 -12.19 24.88 8.09
CA MET A 90 -11.90 25.71 9.25
C MET A 90 -10.51 26.35 9.19
N GLY A 91 -9.73 26.04 8.14
CA GLY A 91 -8.40 26.59 7.93
C GLY A 91 -7.27 25.80 8.61
N GLN A 92 -7.56 24.61 9.14
CA GLN A 92 -6.49 23.69 9.54
C GLN A 92 -5.83 23.14 8.29
N GLU A 93 -4.49 23.10 8.31
CA GLU A 93 -3.68 22.60 7.21
C GLU A 93 -2.72 21.50 7.70
N TRP A 94 -2.44 20.54 6.82
CA TRP A 94 -1.42 19.52 6.98
C TRP A 94 -0.55 19.48 5.75
N SER A 95 0.76 19.46 5.98
CA SER A 95 1.76 19.23 4.92
C SER A 95 2.36 17.85 5.11
N LEU A 96 2.15 16.98 4.12
CA LEU A 96 2.62 15.60 4.15
C LEU A 96 3.92 15.50 3.34
N PRO A 97 5.03 15.05 3.96
CA PRO A 97 6.31 14.89 3.29
C PRO A 97 6.19 14.01 2.05
N ASN A 98 6.86 14.43 0.97
CA ASN A 98 7.01 13.60 -0.22
C ASN A 98 7.96 12.43 0.06
N ARG A 99 7.58 11.24 -0.42
CA ARG A 99 8.27 9.96 -0.29
C ARG A 99 8.29 9.21 -1.62
N SER A 100 8.27 9.93 -2.75
CA SER A 100 8.20 9.31 -4.08
C SER A 100 9.42 8.46 -4.41
N GLU A 101 10.57 8.73 -3.77
CA GLU A 101 11.75 7.88 -3.82
C GLU A 101 11.51 6.47 -3.27
N GLU A 102 10.56 6.31 -2.35
CA GLU A 102 10.22 5.03 -1.73
C GLU A 102 9.29 4.17 -2.57
N MET A 103 8.87 4.65 -3.75
CA MET A 103 8.01 3.92 -4.68
C MET A 103 8.74 2.82 -5.45
N VAL A 104 10.06 2.87 -5.45
CA VAL A 104 10.94 1.95 -6.16
C VAL A 104 12.05 1.46 -5.23
N PRO A 105 12.61 0.27 -5.48
CA PRO A 105 13.77 -0.21 -4.73
C PRO A 105 14.96 0.76 -4.85
N LYS A 106 15.91 0.68 -3.91
CA LYS A 106 17.15 1.48 -3.94
C LYS A 106 18.17 1.01 -4.99
N ASP A 107 17.72 0.37 -6.07
CA ASP A 107 18.54 -0.18 -7.15
C ASP A 107 18.74 0.79 -8.33
N GLY A 108 18.21 2.01 -8.22
CA GLY A 108 18.28 3.03 -9.27
C GLY A 108 17.14 2.96 -10.28
N SER A 109 16.09 2.17 -9.99
CA SER A 109 14.83 2.20 -10.74
C SER A 109 14.26 3.61 -10.85
N THR A 110 13.68 3.93 -12.01
CA THR A 110 13.10 5.25 -12.27
C THR A 110 11.74 5.39 -11.58
N ILE A 111 11.54 6.49 -10.84
CA ILE A 111 10.25 6.84 -10.26
C ILE A 111 9.27 7.22 -11.39
N PRO A 112 8.07 6.62 -11.48
CA PRO A 112 7.09 6.94 -12.51
C PRO A 112 6.60 8.39 -12.41
N SER A 113 6.75 9.19 -13.47
CA SER A 113 6.40 10.62 -13.46
C SER A 113 4.93 10.91 -13.20
N GLY A 114 4.03 10.00 -13.57
CA GLY A 114 2.59 10.13 -13.33
C GLY A 114 2.17 9.68 -11.93
N SER A 115 3.10 9.49 -10.99
CA SER A 115 2.78 9.01 -9.65
C SER A 115 3.66 9.65 -8.59
N ALA A 116 3.10 9.90 -7.42
CA ALA A 116 3.81 10.47 -6.27
C ALA A 116 3.30 9.81 -4.99
N GLN A 117 4.18 9.70 -4.00
CA GLN A 117 3.90 9.06 -2.73
C GLN A 117 4.21 10.03 -1.57
N PHE A 118 3.40 9.97 -0.52
CA PHE A 118 3.50 10.87 0.62
C PHE A 118 3.37 10.11 1.94
N ASP A 119 4.00 10.67 2.97
CA ASP A 119 4.03 10.12 4.32
C ASP A 119 2.75 10.47 5.07
N LEU A 120 1.93 9.47 5.39
CA LEU A 120 0.63 9.66 6.04
C LEU A 120 0.75 9.79 7.56
N ASP A 121 1.92 9.54 8.14
CA ASP A 121 2.16 9.69 9.57
C ASP A 121 2.23 11.17 9.98
N ALA A 122 2.49 12.08 9.03
CA ALA A 122 2.45 13.53 9.23
C ALA A 122 1.03 14.10 9.34
N LEU A 123 0.00 13.29 9.10
CA LEU A 123 -1.40 13.68 9.21
C LEU A 123 -1.87 13.63 10.69
N VAL A 124 -1.24 14.45 11.53
CA VAL A 124 -1.49 14.55 12.97
C VAL A 124 -1.66 16.03 13.36
N PRO A 125 -2.74 16.44 14.05
CA PRO A 125 -3.89 15.60 14.45
C PRO A 125 -4.66 15.09 13.23
N ARG A 126 -5.44 14.00 13.37
CA ARG A 126 -6.22 13.50 12.24
C ARG A 126 -7.30 14.51 11.84
N PRO A 127 -7.60 14.67 10.54
CA PRO A 127 -8.73 15.45 10.07
C PRO A 127 -10.04 14.99 10.70
N SER A 128 -10.95 15.93 10.95
CA SER A 128 -12.30 15.61 11.42
C SER A 128 -13.12 14.99 10.29
N GLU A 129 -13.81 13.88 10.57
CA GLU A 129 -14.78 13.31 9.62
C GLU A 129 -16.02 14.20 9.38
N ALA A 130 -16.23 15.21 10.24
CA ALA A 130 -17.36 16.13 10.13
C ALA A 130 -17.08 17.33 9.19
N LEU A 131 -15.84 17.51 8.72
CA LEU A 131 -15.46 18.65 7.90
C LEU A 131 -15.06 18.19 6.48
N PRO A 132 -15.43 18.95 5.43
CA PRO A 132 -14.89 18.72 4.10
C PRO A 132 -13.37 18.89 4.09
N LEU A 133 -12.67 17.97 3.43
CA LEU A 133 -11.23 18.02 3.26
C LEU A 133 -10.88 18.32 1.81
N HIS A 134 -10.03 19.32 1.62
CA HIS A 134 -9.44 19.69 0.36
C HIS A 134 -8.02 19.12 0.27
N LEU A 135 -7.63 18.72 -0.94
CA LEU A 135 -6.35 18.11 -1.24
C LEU A 135 -5.71 18.86 -2.41
N ALA A 136 -4.53 19.43 -2.21
CA ALA A 136 -3.71 20.01 -3.27
C ALA A 136 -2.54 19.07 -3.57
N VAL A 137 -2.65 18.32 -4.68
CA VAL A 137 -1.62 17.37 -5.13
C VAL A 137 -0.61 18.11 -5.99
N PRO A 138 0.69 18.12 -5.63
CA PRO A 138 1.68 18.87 -6.37
C PRO A 138 2.02 18.20 -7.72
N THR A 139 2.23 19.03 -8.72
CA THR A 139 2.61 18.64 -10.09
C THR A 139 3.80 19.45 -10.55
N SER A 140 4.45 19.02 -11.63
CA SER A 140 5.55 19.79 -12.23
C SER A 140 5.14 21.20 -12.70
N ASN A 141 3.83 21.46 -12.84
CA ASN A 141 3.27 22.69 -13.40
C ASN A 141 2.37 23.46 -12.40
N GLY A 142 2.44 23.17 -11.10
CA GLY A 142 1.56 23.76 -10.08
C GLY A 142 0.94 22.69 -9.18
N ALA A 143 -0.35 22.80 -8.88
CA ALA A 143 -1.07 21.80 -8.08
C ALA A 143 -2.42 21.44 -8.73
N LEU A 144 -2.91 20.23 -8.42
CA LEU A 144 -4.25 19.77 -8.74
C LEU A 144 -5.11 19.76 -7.48
N ASP A 145 -6.28 20.37 -7.56
CA ASP A 145 -7.16 20.61 -6.43
C ASP A 145 -8.33 19.62 -6.41
N PHE A 146 -8.44 18.83 -5.34
CA PHE A 146 -9.49 17.84 -5.16
C PHE A 146 -10.25 18.07 -3.86
N ASN A 147 -11.57 17.93 -3.92
CA ASN A 147 -12.39 17.83 -2.72
C ASN A 147 -12.60 16.36 -2.41
N LEU A 148 -12.23 15.93 -1.22
CA LEU A 148 -12.46 14.56 -0.79
C LEU A 148 -13.95 14.35 -0.47
N ARG A 149 -14.43 13.17 -0.82
CA ARG A 149 -15.77 12.70 -0.47
C ARG A 149 -15.82 12.32 1.02
N PRO A 150 -16.99 12.40 1.67
CA PRO A 150 -17.13 12.07 3.09
C PRO A 150 -16.51 10.72 3.47
N GLU A 151 -16.70 9.69 2.63
CA GLU A 151 -16.17 8.35 2.91
C GLU A 151 -14.64 8.31 2.93
N GLN A 152 -13.99 9.13 2.10
CA GLN A 152 -12.52 9.25 2.04
C GLN A 152 -11.98 9.99 3.26
N VAL A 153 -12.69 11.02 3.73
CA VAL A 153 -12.33 11.75 4.95
C VAL A 153 -12.49 10.87 6.18
N MET A 154 -13.60 10.11 6.26
CA MET A 154 -13.81 9.12 7.33
C MET A 154 -12.69 8.08 7.38
N GLU A 155 -12.21 7.62 6.23
CA GLU A 155 -11.12 6.66 6.17
C GLU A 155 -9.81 7.25 6.72
N LEU A 156 -9.44 8.46 6.30
CA LEU A 156 -8.28 9.18 6.82
C LEU A 156 -8.40 9.47 8.32
N HIS A 157 -9.61 9.77 8.79
CA HIS A 157 -9.90 9.96 10.21
C HIS A 157 -9.65 8.67 11.01
N ALA A 158 -10.24 7.56 10.56
CA ALA A 158 -10.18 6.26 11.24
C ALA A 158 -8.76 5.69 11.37
N MET A 159 -7.84 6.04 10.45
CA MET A 159 -6.44 5.59 10.48
C MET A 159 -5.66 6.06 11.73
N GLY A 160 -6.09 7.12 12.42
CA GLY A 160 -5.49 7.51 13.71
C GLY A 160 -6.12 6.84 14.92
N SER A 161 -7.24 6.15 14.75
CA SER A 161 -7.93 5.43 15.83
C SER A 161 -7.43 3.99 15.98
N ALA A 162 -6.73 3.46 14.98
CA ALA A 162 -6.01 2.19 15.10
C ALA A 162 -4.73 2.43 15.92
N GLU A 163 -4.78 2.18 17.22
CA GLU A 163 -3.56 2.16 18.04
C GLU A 163 -2.51 1.22 17.42
N PRO A 164 -1.22 1.59 17.43
CA PRO A 164 -0.17 0.64 17.07
C PRO A 164 -0.28 -0.51 18.07
N ARG A 165 -0.51 -1.73 17.56
CA ARG A 165 -0.57 -2.97 18.36
C ARG A 165 0.74 -3.13 19.15
N ARG A 166 0.80 -2.54 20.34
CA ARG A 166 1.84 -2.74 21.36
C ARG A 166 1.57 -4.04 22.10
N ASP A 167 1.44 -5.15 21.38
CA ASP A 167 1.33 -6.47 21.99
C ASP A 167 2.05 -7.48 21.10
N GLN A 168 3.37 -7.51 21.28
CA GLN A 168 4.25 -8.68 21.12
C GLN A 168 5.63 -8.28 21.64
N ALA A 169 5.71 -8.22 22.97
CA ALA A 169 6.97 -8.25 23.71
C ALA A 169 7.37 -9.71 23.99
#